data_AF-A0A956HBN1-F1
#
_entry.id   AF-A0A956HBN1-F1
#
_cell.length_a   1.000
_cell.length_b   1.000
_cell.length_c   1.000
_cell.angle_alpha   90.00
_cell.angle_beta   90.00
_cell.angle_gamma   90.00
#
_symmetry.space_group_name_H-M   'P 1'
#
loop_
_entity.id
_entity.type
_entity.pdbx_description
1 polymer ?
#
loop_
_entity_poly.entity_id
_entity_poly.type
_entity_poly.pdbx_seq_one_letter_code
_entity_poly.pdbx_strand_id
1 'polypeptide(L)'
;MKLLEALRGGELGVRLQLPSSLSITRDDEHQAVLGDPERGAEWWLYSQPGLHLDLDPAAEGDLRAAVWHYARFMFDELHAQRGGPELGPRIADPAWSPMIDCERLDLGGAPALRLVHRMIYEQGYEVILGHLLIPRPWGLFEARVVTVDRTTGFRESVAMVMKTQAGLSPEASMKQATQAGYDDPALDAAFPHHCLSRSRAALTWLIGQDGFAVEAAALPRATDVLAVPGFGALRPPPRFYEASPALLLRTSFCVTDGVERLFVRCEGDAPLAPAALERHAVEVTHAIHAQSQVTELALTSAQHRSRPGHVDTLVIVEGRGHYGRLRNAVYWTLDDAGRPWSLSLTGSAAIPADERAAELVEVARSWRP
;
A
#
# COMPACT_ATOMS: atom_id res chain seq x y z
N MET A 1 17.52 -20.85 1.91
CA MET A 1 16.62 -21.55 2.85
C MET A 1 15.18 -21.24 2.44
N LYS A 2 14.23 -22.15 2.61
CA LYS A 2 12.82 -21.88 2.27
C LYS A 2 12.13 -21.05 3.35
N LEU A 3 11.14 -20.23 2.99
CA LEU A 3 10.48 -19.33 3.92
C LEU A 3 9.78 -20.10 5.06
N LEU A 4 9.05 -21.17 4.76
CA LEU A 4 8.32 -21.92 5.79
C LEU A 4 9.25 -22.62 6.80
N GLU A 5 10.45 -22.99 6.37
CA GLU A 5 11.48 -23.54 7.25
C GLU A 5 12.02 -22.46 8.19
N ALA A 6 12.35 -21.28 7.66
CA ALA A 6 12.81 -20.12 8.43
C ALA A 6 11.78 -19.67 9.47
N LEU A 7 10.50 -19.62 9.08
CA LEU A 7 9.39 -19.30 9.99
C LEU A 7 9.17 -20.37 11.06
N ARG A 8 9.35 -21.65 10.74
CA ARG A 8 9.24 -22.71 11.77
C ARG A 8 10.34 -22.59 12.82
N GLY A 9 11.55 -22.24 12.39
CA GLY A 9 12.72 -22.01 13.25
C GLY A 9 12.68 -20.69 14.02
N GLY A 10 11.86 -19.73 13.60
CA GLY A 10 11.82 -18.38 14.18
C GLY A 10 12.96 -17.48 13.72
N GLU A 11 13.70 -17.86 12.68
CA GLU A 11 14.94 -17.19 12.24
C GLU A 11 14.72 -15.74 11.77
N LEU A 12 13.49 -15.41 11.38
CA LEU A 12 13.10 -14.06 10.97
C LEU A 12 12.57 -13.21 12.13
N GLY A 13 12.67 -13.70 13.38
CA GLY A 13 12.01 -13.11 14.55
C GLY A 13 10.48 -13.24 14.51
N VAL A 14 9.96 -14.07 13.60
CA VAL A 14 8.57 -14.51 13.51
C VAL A 14 8.61 -16.02 13.47
N ARG A 15 7.97 -16.65 14.44
CA ARG A 15 7.77 -18.10 14.50
C ARG A 15 6.35 -18.42 14.05
N LEU A 16 6.21 -19.35 13.13
CA LEU A 16 4.91 -19.82 12.66
C LEU A 16 4.96 -21.34 12.41
N GLN A 17 4.21 -22.08 13.23
CA GLN A 17 3.96 -23.50 13.01
C GLN A 17 2.59 -23.67 12.37
N LEU A 18 2.60 -24.10 11.11
CA LEU A 18 1.39 -24.30 10.34
C LEU A 18 0.86 -25.73 10.52
N PRO A 19 -0.48 -25.92 10.63
CA PRO A 19 -1.07 -27.24 10.64
C PRO A 19 -0.75 -28.03 9.37
N SER A 20 -0.64 -29.36 9.50
CA SER A 20 -0.42 -30.25 8.35
C SER A 20 -1.62 -30.32 7.39
N SER A 21 -2.78 -29.77 7.76
CA SER A 21 -3.96 -29.70 6.91
C SER A 21 -3.85 -28.63 5.81
N LEU A 22 -2.89 -27.70 5.91
CA LEU A 22 -2.65 -26.71 4.87
C LEU A 22 -1.92 -27.32 3.67
N SER A 23 -2.41 -27.03 2.47
CA SER A 23 -1.78 -27.49 1.23
C SER A 23 -0.77 -26.45 0.72
N ILE A 24 0.52 -26.78 0.73
CA ILE A 24 1.58 -25.90 0.24
C ILE A 24 1.63 -25.99 -1.29
N THR A 25 1.39 -24.88 -1.99
CA THR A 25 1.48 -24.80 -3.45
C THR A 25 2.80 -24.20 -3.92
N ARG A 26 3.38 -23.29 -3.12
CA ARG A 26 4.67 -22.64 -3.38
C ARG A 26 5.40 -22.38 -2.07
N ASP A 27 6.72 -22.55 -2.06
CA ASP A 27 7.58 -22.26 -0.91
C ASP A 27 9.00 -21.99 -1.39
N ASP A 28 9.29 -20.69 -1.51
CA ASP A 28 10.54 -20.12 -1.99
C ASP A 28 11.21 -19.36 -0.83
N GLU A 29 12.32 -18.69 -1.09
CA GLU A 29 13.08 -17.97 -0.04
C GLU A 29 12.29 -16.80 0.59
N HIS A 30 11.48 -16.09 -0.20
CA HIS A 30 10.79 -14.87 0.23
C HIS A 30 9.27 -14.95 0.14
N GLN A 31 8.73 -16.07 -0.33
CA GLN A 31 7.30 -16.23 -0.55
C GLN A 31 6.86 -17.67 -0.31
N ALA A 32 5.73 -17.85 0.35
CA ALA A 32 5.01 -19.12 0.40
C ALA A 32 3.52 -18.92 0.10
N VAL A 33 2.89 -19.89 -0.56
CA VAL A 33 1.46 -19.89 -0.87
C VAL A 33 0.85 -21.19 -0.37
N LEU A 34 -0.24 -21.09 0.38
CA LEU A 34 -0.90 -22.22 1.03
C LEU A 34 -2.41 -22.16 0.87
N GLY A 35 -3.04 -23.31 0.60
CA GLY A 35 -4.48 -23.48 0.68
C GLY A 35 -4.91 -23.88 2.09
N ASP A 36 -5.95 -23.23 2.62
CA ASP A 36 -6.62 -23.57 3.86
C ASP A 36 -8.06 -24.04 3.55
N PRO A 37 -8.26 -25.33 3.28
CA PRO A 37 -9.58 -25.87 2.94
C PRO A 37 -10.55 -25.80 4.12
N GLU A 38 -10.07 -25.87 5.36
CA GLU A 38 -10.91 -25.79 6.56
C GLU A 38 -11.55 -24.40 6.71
N ARG A 39 -10.78 -23.34 6.42
CA ARG A 39 -11.26 -21.94 6.50
C ARG A 39 -11.76 -21.41 5.16
N GLY A 40 -11.64 -22.18 4.07
CA GLY A 40 -11.99 -21.72 2.73
C GLY A 40 -11.20 -20.47 2.33
N ALA A 41 -9.88 -20.48 2.58
CA ALA A 41 -8.98 -19.36 2.40
C ALA A 41 -7.69 -19.77 1.70
N GLU A 42 -6.99 -18.81 1.14
CA GLU A 42 -5.62 -18.97 0.64
C GLU A 42 -4.70 -18.00 1.38
N TRP A 43 -3.54 -18.49 1.81
CA TRP A 43 -2.53 -17.74 2.55
C TRP A 43 -1.34 -17.44 1.67
N TRP A 44 -0.95 -16.17 1.57
CA TRP A 44 0.28 -15.74 0.91
C TRP A 44 1.18 -15.13 1.97
N LEU A 45 2.31 -15.76 2.22
CA LEU A 45 3.30 -15.31 3.19
C LEU A 45 4.47 -14.69 2.46
N TYR A 46 4.96 -13.57 2.97
CA TYR A 46 6.09 -12.84 2.40
C TYR A 46 7.09 -12.45 3.47
N SER A 47 8.37 -12.51 3.10
CA SER A 47 9.46 -11.85 3.83
C SER A 47 10.20 -10.94 2.85
N GLN A 48 10.13 -9.63 3.05
CA GLN A 48 10.75 -8.65 2.17
C GLN A 48 11.90 -7.91 2.90
N PRO A 49 13.17 -8.29 2.67
CA PRO A 49 14.32 -7.59 3.24
C PRO A 49 14.40 -6.13 2.78
N GLY A 50 14.83 -5.25 3.69
CA GLY A 50 15.04 -3.82 3.44
C GLY A 50 13.76 -2.99 3.23
N LEU A 51 12.59 -3.63 3.20
CA LEU A 51 11.31 -2.94 3.13
C LEU A 51 10.78 -2.70 4.54
N HIS A 52 10.51 -1.45 4.90
CA HIS A 52 10.11 -1.10 6.26
C HIS A 52 8.73 -0.44 6.29
N LEU A 53 7.99 -0.74 7.36
CA LEU A 53 6.70 -0.14 7.68
C LEU A 53 6.86 0.66 8.98
N ASP A 54 6.67 1.97 8.88
CA ASP A 54 6.69 2.83 10.05
C ASP A 54 5.34 2.80 10.74
N LEU A 55 5.35 2.34 12.00
CA LEU A 55 4.20 2.32 12.88
C LEU A 55 4.38 3.32 14.03
N ASP A 56 5.14 4.39 13.89
CA ASP A 56 5.15 5.45 14.91
C ASP A 56 3.75 6.09 15.02
N PRO A 57 3.16 6.25 16.22
CA PRO A 57 1.92 7.01 16.40
C PRO A 57 1.94 8.41 15.77
N ALA A 58 3.09 9.08 15.69
CA ALA A 58 3.22 10.38 15.04
C ALA A 58 2.94 10.33 13.52
N ALA A 59 3.11 9.17 12.90
CA ALA A 59 2.88 8.96 11.47
C ALA A 59 1.51 8.33 11.16
N GLU A 60 0.65 8.12 12.17
CA GLU A 60 -0.61 7.37 12.01
C GLU A 60 -1.56 8.01 10.99
N GLY A 61 -1.71 9.34 11.00
CA GLY A 61 -2.59 10.04 10.06
C GLY A 61 -2.18 9.83 8.60
N ASP A 62 -0.87 9.94 8.33
CA ASP A 62 -0.28 9.74 7.00
C ASP A 62 -0.37 8.28 6.54
N LEU A 63 -0.01 7.33 7.42
CA LEU A 63 -0.16 5.90 7.13
C LEU A 63 -1.61 5.54 6.83
N ARG A 64 -2.56 6.07 7.61
CA ARG A 64 -3.99 5.81 7.42
C ARG A 64 -4.48 6.34 6.08
N ALA A 65 -4.16 7.59 5.73
CA ALA A 65 -4.52 8.14 4.43
C ALA A 65 -3.99 7.26 3.28
N ALA A 66 -2.69 6.91 3.33
CA ALA A 66 -2.08 6.06 2.34
C ALA A 66 -2.76 4.69 2.22
N VAL A 67 -3.06 4.02 3.34
CA VAL A 67 -3.74 2.71 3.31
C VAL A 67 -5.09 2.79 2.58
N TRP A 68 -5.86 3.87 2.78
CA TRP A 68 -7.17 4.05 2.18
C TRP A 68 -7.05 4.31 0.68
N HIS A 69 -6.07 5.12 0.27
CA HIS A 69 -5.75 5.34 -1.13
C HIS A 69 -5.42 4.02 -1.85
N TYR A 70 -4.57 3.19 -1.25
CA TYR A 70 -4.20 1.89 -1.84
C TYR A 70 -5.39 0.91 -1.92
N ALA A 71 -6.18 0.79 -0.86
CA ALA A 71 -7.38 -0.04 -0.88
C ALA A 71 -8.35 0.40 -1.98
N ARG A 72 -8.60 1.71 -2.11
CA ARG A 72 -9.49 2.26 -3.15
C ARG A 72 -8.94 2.02 -4.54
N PHE A 73 -7.66 2.30 -4.74
CA PHE A 73 -7.00 2.13 -6.02
C PHE A 73 -7.06 0.69 -6.53
N MET A 74 -6.74 -0.29 -5.69
CA MET A 74 -6.74 -1.69 -6.12
C MET A 74 -8.15 -2.19 -6.43
N PHE A 75 -9.14 -1.78 -5.63
CA PHE A 75 -10.54 -2.08 -5.91
C PHE A 75 -10.96 -1.50 -7.28
N ASP A 76 -10.67 -0.22 -7.53
CA ASP A 76 -11.04 0.46 -8.77
C ASP A 76 -10.30 -0.13 -9.98
N GLU A 77 -9.02 -0.52 -9.83
CA GLU A 77 -8.25 -1.21 -10.89
C GLU A 77 -8.88 -2.54 -11.29
N LEU A 78 -9.22 -3.39 -10.31
CA LEU A 78 -9.84 -4.68 -10.60
C LEU A 78 -11.26 -4.51 -11.17
N HIS A 79 -12.03 -3.56 -10.66
CA HIS A 79 -13.35 -3.26 -11.19
C HIS A 79 -13.29 -2.84 -12.66
N ALA A 80 -12.37 -1.95 -13.01
CA ALA A 80 -12.17 -1.49 -14.39
C ALA A 80 -11.74 -2.63 -15.33
N GLN A 81 -10.82 -3.51 -14.89
CA GLN A 81 -10.36 -4.66 -15.69
C GLN A 81 -11.47 -5.67 -16.00
N ARG A 82 -12.48 -5.76 -15.14
CA ARG A 82 -13.62 -6.68 -15.30
C ARG A 82 -14.71 -6.15 -16.23
N GLY A 83 -14.56 -4.95 -16.78
CA GLY A 83 -15.49 -4.37 -17.74
C GLY A 83 -16.86 -4.07 -17.15
N GLY A 84 -16.95 -3.85 -15.83
CA GLY A 84 -18.18 -3.42 -15.16
C GLY A 84 -18.65 -2.09 -15.75
N PRO A 85 -19.83 -2.02 -16.41
CA PRO A 85 -20.17 -0.86 -17.25
C PRO A 85 -20.56 0.38 -16.44
N GLU A 86 -20.97 0.25 -15.18
CA GLU A 86 -21.28 1.34 -14.26
C GLU A 86 -20.99 0.88 -12.82
N LEU A 87 -20.43 1.75 -11.98
CA LEU A 87 -20.38 1.50 -10.53
C LEU A 87 -21.82 1.27 -10.07
N GLY A 88 -22.13 0.06 -9.59
CA GLY A 88 -23.44 -0.20 -8.99
C GLY A 88 -23.72 0.83 -7.89
N PRO A 89 -24.99 1.19 -7.62
CA PRO A 89 -25.37 2.28 -6.72
C PRO A 89 -24.77 2.20 -5.31
N ARG A 90 -24.29 1.02 -4.88
CA ARG A 90 -23.62 0.79 -3.59
C ARG A 90 -22.19 1.35 -3.51
N ILE A 91 -21.45 1.33 -4.62
CA ILE A 91 -20.05 1.82 -4.67
C ILE A 91 -20.00 3.30 -5.02
N ALA A 92 -21.10 3.84 -5.56
CA ALA A 92 -21.29 5.25 -5.81
C ALA A 92 -21.55 6.09 -4.53
N ASP A 93 -21.79 5.44 -3.38
CA ASP A 93 -21.93 6.11 -2.08
C ASP A 93 -20.58 6.70 -1.62
N PRO A 94 -20.47 8.02 -1.39
CA PRO A 94 -19.24 8.64 -0.89
C PRO A 94 -18.79 8.11 0.49
N ALA A 95 -19.70 7.56 1.29
CA ALA A 95 -19.38 6.95 2.58
C ALA A 95 -18.90 5.49 2.46
N TRP A 96 -18.99 4.89 1.26
CA TRP A 96 -18.50 3.55 1.01
C TRP A 96 -16.99 3.55 0.77
N SER A 97 -16.30 2.66 1.50
CA SER A 97 -14.87 2.42 1.34
C SER A 97 -14.62 0.93 1.13
N PRO A 98 -13.69 0.55 0.22
CA PRO A 98 -13.22 -0.83 0.16
C PRO A 98 -12.35 -1.17 1.37
N MET A 99 -11.79 -0.19 2.07
CA MET A 99 -11.09 -0.40 3.33
C MET A 99 -12.08 -0.69 4.46
N ILE A 100 -12.01 -1.89 5.06
CA ILE A 100 -12.96 -2.35 6.09
C ILE A 100 -12.37 -2.16 7.49
N ASP A 101 -11.23 -2.80 7.77
CA ASP A 101 -10.58 -2.75 9.09
C ASP A 101 -9.12 -2.30 8.95
N CYS A 102 -8.67 -1.37 9.77
CA CYS A 102 -7.26 -1.03 9.91
C CYS A 102 -6.94 -0.83 11.38
N GLU A 103 -6.21 -1.78 11.95
CA GLU A 103 -5.95 -1.87 13.38
C GLU A 103 -4.47 -2.10 13.64
N ARG A 104 -3.91 -1.32 14.57
CA ARG A 104 -2.56 -1.55 15.09
C ARG A 104 -2.63 -2.57 16.22
N LEU A 105 -1.73 -3.54 16.18
CA LEU A 105 -1.64 -4.62 17.16
C LEU A 105 -0.30 -4.56 17.90
N ASP A 106 -0.32 -5.08 19.12
CA ASP A 106 0.88 -5.43 19.89
C ASP A 106 0.92 -6.96 20.01
N LEU A 107 1.93 -7.57 19.39
CA LEU A 107 2.16 -9.02 19.38
C LEU A 107 3.32 -9.36 20.33
N GLY A 108 3.09 -9.22 21.64
CA GLY A 108 4.09 -9.56 22.65
C GLY A 108 5.27 -8.59 22.70
N GLY A 109 5.00 -7.29 22.55
CA GLY A 109 5.97 -6.20 22.48
C GLY A 109 6.44 -5.87 21.05
N ALA A 110 5.96 -6.62 20.04
CA ALA A 110 6.24 -6.35 18.64
C ALA A 110 5.05 -5.63 17.99
N PRO A 111 5.23 -4.43 17.41
CA PRO A 111 4.13 -3.73 16.75
C PRO A 111 3.77 -4.42 15.43
N ALA A 112 2.50 -4.43 15.08
CA ALA A 112 1.99 -4.94 13.81
C ALA A 112 0.80 -4.11 13.31
N LEU A 113 0.48 -4.25 12.03
CA LEU A 113 -0.71 -3.65 11.41
C LEU A 113 -1.57 -4.74 10.79
N ARG A 114 -2.85 -4.79 11.19
CA ARG A 114 -3.87 -5.66 10.62
C ARG A 114 -4.78 -4.84 9.72
N LEU A 115 -4.87 -5.25 8.45
CA LEU A 115 -5.74 -4.64 7.45
C LEU A 115 -6.75 -5.66 6.93
N VAL A 116 -7.98 -5.25 6.67
CA VAL A 116 -8.97 -6.04 5.93
C VAL A 116 -9.66 -5.13 4.91
N HIS A 117 -9.69 -5.52 3.65
CA HIS A 117 -10.26 -4.70 2.59
C HIS A 117 -10.86 -5.54 1.46
N ARG A 118 -11.72 -4.89 0.66
CA ARG A 118 -12.38 -5.46 -0.51
C ARG A 118 -11.52 -5.27 -1.74
N MET A 119 -11.35 -6.35 -2.49
CA MET A 119 -10.78 -6.32 -3.84
C MET A 119 -11.87 -6.36 -4.91
N ILE A 120 -12.96 -7.10 -4.67
CA ILE A 120 -14.09 -7.21 -5.61
C ILE A 120 -15.38 -7.25 -4.80
N TYR A 121 -16.41 -6.53 -5.26
CA TYR A 121 -17.73 -6.50 -4.64
C TYR A 121 -18.83 -6.46 -5.71
N GLU A 122 -19.33 -7.64 -6.06
CA GLU A 122 -20.36 -7.87 -7.07
C GLU A 122 -21.44 -8.83 -6.53
N GLN A 123 -22.62 -8.83 -7.14
CA GLN A 123 -23.66 -9.80 -6.80
C GLN A 123 -23.19 -11.23 -7.15
N GLY A 124 -23.25 -12.14 -6.20
CA GLY A 124 -22.73 -13.50 -6.32
C GLY A 124 -21.20 -13.60 -6.38
N TYR A 125 -20.44 -12.52 -6.17
CA TYR A 125 -18.98 -12.59 -6.18
C TYR A 125 -18.31 -11.49 -5.36
N GLU A 126 -17.70 -11.86 -4.24
CA GLU A 126 -16.94 -10.94 -3.38
C GLU A 126 -15.56 -11.53 -3.07
N VAL A 127 -14.55 -10.67 -3.06
CA VAL A 127 -13.17 -11.04 -2.71
C VAL A 127 -12.67 -10.09 -1.62
N ILE A 128 -12.29 -10.68 -0.48
CA ILE A 128 -11.73 -9.98 0.67
C ILE A 128 -10.27 -10.39 0.83
N LEU A 129 -9.42 -9.38 1.06
CA LEU A 129 -8.04 -9.56 1.45
C LEU A 129 -7.86 -9.09 2.89
N GLY A 130 -7.23 -9.94 3.70
CA GLY A 130 -6.72 -9.59 5.01
C GLY A 130 -5.20 -9.56 4.99
N HIS A 131 -4.58 -8.65 5.72
CA HIS A 131 -3.13 -8.53 5.88
C HIS A 131 -2.77 -8.46 7.35
N LEU A 132 -1.70 -9.13 7.73
CA LEU A 132 -0.95 -8.91 8.96
C LEU A 132 0.47 -8.52 8.59
N LEU A 133 0.82 -7.27 8.84
CA LEU A 133 2.11 -6.68 8.52
C LEU A 133 2.92 -6.53 9.80
N ILE A 134 4.10 -7.14 9.84
CA ILE A 134 4.96 -7.18 11.03
C ILE A 134 6.33 -6.61 10.64
N PRO A 135 6.61 -5.33 10.92
CA PRO A 135 7.94 -4.76 10.70
C PRO A 135 8.97 -5.47 11.58
N ARG A 136 10.14 -5.73 11.00
CA ARG A 136 11.29 -6.39 11.63
C ARG A 136 12.57 -5.58 11.41
N PRO A 137 13.63 -5.80 12.20
CA PRO A 137 14.92 -5.14 11.97
C PRO A 137 15.47 -5.31 10.54
N TRP A 138 15.22 -6.47 9.94
CA TRP A 138 15.69 -6.81 8.59
C TRP A 138 14.77 -6.32 7.47
N GLY A 139 13.53 -5.90 7.75
CA GLY A 139 12.54 -5.57 6.72
C GLY A 139 11.09 -5.77 7.19
N LEU A 140 10.27 -6.41 6.36
CA LEU A 140 8.83 -6.59 6.61
C LEU A 140 8.40 -8.03 6.36
N PHE A 141 7.71 -8.60 7.34
CA PHE A 141 6.94 -9.83 7.16
C PHE A 141 5.47 -9.50 6.89
N GLU A 142 4.86 -10.19 5.93
CA GLU A 142 3.42 -10.10 5.65
C GLU A 142 2.80 -11.50 5.63
N ALA A 143 1.72 -11.68 6.38
CA ALA A 143 0.78 -12.77 6.16
C ALA A 143 -0.50 -12.19 5.54
N ARG A 144 -0.77 -12.57 4.29
CA ARG A 144 -1.97 -12.18 3.55
C ARG A 144 -2.93 -13.36 3.48
N VAL A 145 -4.20 -13.12 3.75
CA VAL A 145 -5.28 -14.09 3.55
C VAL A 145 -6.19 -13.59 2.45
N VAL A 146 -6.53 -14.49 1.53
CA VAL A 146 -7.48 -14.25 0.45
C VAL A 146 -8.69 -15.14 0.68
N THR A 147 -9.88 -14.55 0.68
CA THR A 147 -11.13 -15.31 0.72
C THR A 147 -12.08 -14.85 -0.37
N VAL A 148 -12.81 -15.81 -0.92
CA VAL A 148 -13.74 -15.59 -2.02
C VAL A 148 -15.11 -16.13 -1.62
N ASP A 149 -16.15 -15.35 -1.87
CA ASP A 149 -17.53 -15.79 -1.80
C ASP A 149 -18.14 -15.80 -3.20
N ARG A 150 -18.95 -16.83 -3.49
CA ARG A 150 -19.73 -16.95 -4.74
C ARG A 150 -21.24 -16.78 -4.49
N THR A 151 -21.60 -16.40 -3.28
CA THR A 151 -22.96 -16.20 -2.79
C THR A 151 -23.01 -14.91 -1.96
N THR A 152 -23.35 -13.77 -2.57
CA THR A 152 -23.38 -12.45 -1.90
C THR A 152 -24.82 -11.89 -1.79
N GLY A 153 -25.04 -10.89 -0.94
CA GLY A 153 -26.36 -10.27 -0.70
C GLY A 153 -27.17 -10.91 0.44
N PHE A 154 -26.78 -12.09 0.91
CA PHE A 154 -27.45 -12.77 2.03
C PHE A 154 -27.14 -12.09 3.37
N ARG A 155 -25.89 -11.65 3.58
CA ARG A 155 -25.48 -10.96 4.82
C ARG A 155 -26.24 -9.66 4.99
N GLU A 156 -26.36 -8.87 3.94
CA GLU A 156 -27.08 -7.59 3.95
C GLU A 156 -28.58 -7.78 4.15
N SER A 157 -29.18 -8.77 3.46
CA SER A 157 -30.60 -9.09 3.59
C SER A 157 -30.95 -9.54 5.02
N VAL A 158 -30.14 -10.43 5.60
CA VAL A 158 -30.35 -10.91 6.98
C VAL A 158 -30.05 -9.81 8.00
N ALA A 159 -29.02 -8.97 7.80
CA ALA A 159 -28.76 -7.82 8.66
C ALA A 159 -29.93 -6.82 8.66
N MET A 160 -30.57 -6.57 7.51
CA MET A 160 -31.78 -5.76 7.43
C MET A 160 -32.97 -6.41 8.16
N VAL A 161 -33.14 -7.73 8.05
CA VAL A 161 -34.18 -8.46 8.78
C VAL A 161 -33.93 -8.40 10.29
N MET A 162 -32.69 -8.59 10.75
CA MET A 162 -32.33 -8.50 12.16
C MET A 162 -32.60 -7.10 12.74
N LYS A 163 -32.28 -6.03 12.00
CA LYS A 163 -32.61 -4.65 12.39
C LYS A 163 -34.12 -4.42 12.51
N THR A 164 -34.89 -4.96 11.56
CA THR A 164 -36.36 -4.88 11.58
C THR A 164 -36.96 -5.67 12.74
N GLN A 165 -36.40 -6.85 13.07
CA GLN A 165 -36.80 -7.65 14.22
C GLN A 165 -36.43 -7.00 15.56
N ALA A 166 -35.35 -6.20 15.60
CA ALA A 166 -34.95 -5.40 16.74
C ALA A 166 -35.83 -4.14 16.97
N GLY A 167 -36.93 -3.99 16.21
CA GLY A 167 -37.93 -2.94 16.42
C GLY A 167 -37.68 -1.65 15.62
N LEU A 168 -36.69 -1.61 14.73
CA LEU A 168 -36.53 -0.50 13.80
C LEU A 168 -37.62 -0.57 12.71
N SER A 169 -38.25 0.57 12.41
CA SER A 169 -39.17 0.65 11.28
C SER A 169 -38.42 0.34 9.98
N PRO A 170 -39.08 -0.21 8.94
CA PRO A 170 -38.42 -0.47 7.65
C PRO A 170 -37.69 0.75 7.07
N GLU A 171 -38.26 1.96 7.24
CA GLU A 171 -37.63 3.22 6.84
C GLU A 171 -36.38 3.57 7.67
N ALA A 172 -36.40 3.33 8.99
CA ALA A 172 -35.24 3.52 9.84
C ALA A 172 -34.15 2.48 9.56
N SER A 173 -34.54 1.23 9.31
CA SER A 173 -33.65 0.13 8.89
C SER A 173 -32.95 0.45 7.58
N MET A 174 -33.68 0.97 6.58
CA MET A 174 -33.11 1.42 5.30
C MET A 174 -32.16 2.61 5.46
N LYS A 175 -32.50 3.61 6.29
CA LYS A 175 -31.61 4.76 6.55
C LYS A 175 -30.33 4.35 7.29
N GLN A 176 -30.37 3.29 8.09
CA GLN A 176 -29.21 2.73 8.80
C GLN A 176 -28.52 1.59 8.02
N ALA A 177 -28.92 1.33 6.78
CA ALA A 177 -28.41 0.26 5.93
C ALA A 177 -27.12 0.70 5.22
N THR A 178 -26.13 1.15 6.00
CA THR A 178 -24.81 1.52 5.49
C THR A 178 -23.93 0.28 5.34
N GLN A 179 -22.98 0.34 4.41
CA GLN A 179 -22.02 -0.76 4.25
C GLN A 179 -21.24 -1.03 5.54
N ALA A 180 -20.82 0.02 6.24
CA ALA A 180 -20.17 -0.11 7.55
C ALA A 180 -21.00 -0.94 8.56
N GLY A 181 -22.33 -0.82 8.52
CA GLY A 181 -23.22 -1.64 9.37
C GLY A 181 -23.33 -3.10 8.92
N TYR A 182 -23.15 -3.40 7.63
CA TYR A 182 -23.09 -4.79 7.15
C TYR A 182 -21.72 -5.43 7.45
N ASP A 183 -20.70 -4.61 7.54
CA ASP A 183 -19.32 -5.02 7.81
C ASP A 183 -19.03 -5.16 9.31
N ASP A 184 -19.99 -4.87 10.18
CA ASP A 184 -19.83 -4.96 11.62
C ASP A 184 -19.33 -6.38 12.03
N PRO A 185 -18.19 -6.49 12.73
CA PRO A 185 -17.69 -7.77 13.25
C PRO A 185 -18.71 -8.53 14.12
N ALA A 186 -19.66 -7.86 14.77
CA ALA A 186 -20.69 -8.50 15.58
C ALA A 186 -21.58 -9.47 14.77
N LEU A 187 -21.63 -9.31 13.44
CA LEU A 187 -22.37 -10.19 12.55
C LEU A 187 -21.59 -11.46 12.18
N ASP A 188 -20.28 -11.53 12.42
CA ASP A 188 -19.43 -12.61 11.88
C ASP A 188 -19.86 -14.01 12.35
N ALA A 189 -20.32 -14.14 13.60
CA ALA A 189 -20.84 -15.39 14.15
C ALA A 189 -22.12 -15.88 13.46
N ALA A 190 -22.94 -14.96 12.95
CA ALA A 190 -24.16 -15.28 12.21
C ALA A 190 -23.87 -15.67 10.75
N PHE A 191 -22.69 -15.29 10.22
CA PHE A 191 -22.28 -15.57 8.84
C PHE A 191 -20.87 -16.19 8.78
N PRO A 192 -20.64 -17.36 9.40
CA PRO A 192 -19.30 -17.93 9.51
C PRO A 192 -18.69 -18.31 8.15
N HIS A 193 -19.52 -18.53 7.13
CA HIS A 193 -19.09 -18.89 5.79
C HIS A 193 -18.87 -17.69 4.87
N HIS A 194 -19.22 -16.46 5.27
CA HIS A 194 -19.03 -15.27 4.45
C HIS A 194 -17.55 -14.92 4.35
N CYS A 195 -17.07 -14.51 3.17
CA CYS A 195 -15.65 -14.19 2.93
C CYS A 195 -15.06 -13.20 3.96
N LEU A 196 -15.79 -12.13 4.32
CA LEU A 196 -15.36 -11.19 5.36
C LEU A 196 -15.15 -11.88 6.72
N SER A 197 -16.14 -12.64 7.21
CA SER A 197 -16.03 -13.38 8.47
C SER A 197 -14.87 -14.36 8.43
N ARG A 198 -14.69 -15.09 7.32
CA ARG A 198 -13.59 -16.04 7.16
C ARG A 198 -12.23 -15.35 7.18
N SER A 199 -12.09 -14.18 6.54
CA SER A 199 -10.84 -13.41 6.55
C SER A 199 -10.46 -12.95 7.96
N ARG A 200 -11.42 -12.38 8.71
CA ARG A 200 -11.22 -11.96 10.10
C ARG A 200 -10.92 -13.14 11.02
N ALA A 201 -11.67 -14.23 10.88
CA ALA A 201 -11.47 -15.45 11.65
C ALA A 201 -10.09 -16.07 11.35
N ALA A 202 -9.65 -16.07 10.08
CA ALA A 202 -8.35 -16.58 9.67
C ALA A 202 -7.20 -15.75 10.28
N LEU A 203 -7.26 -14.42 10.23
CA LEU A 203 -6.25 -13.55 10.88
C LEU A 203 -6.25 -13.72 12.40
N THR A 204 -7.43 -13.78 13.03
CA THR A 204 -7.56 -14.01 14.47
C THR A 204 -7.00 -15.37 14.87
N TRP A 205 -7.30 -16.40 14.08
CA TRP A 205 -6.75 -17.74 14.26
C TRP A 205 -5.22 -17.73 14.17
N LEU A 206 -4.64 -17.11 13.14
CA LEU A 206 -3.19 -17.03 12.96
C LEU A 206 -2.53 -16.44 14.21
N ILE A 207 -3.05 -15.31 14.71
CA ILE A 207 -2.50 -14.60 15.87
C ILE A 207 -2.67 -15.40 17.17
N GLY A 208 -3.80 -16.11 17.32
CA GLY A 208 -4.14 -16.88 18.52
C GLY A 208 -3.59 -18.30 18.57
N GLN A 209 -2.82 -18.74 17.57
CA GLN A 209 -2.23 -20.07 17.54
C GLN A 209 -1.02 -20.17 18.48
N ASP A 210 -0.92 -21.27 19.25
CA ASP A 210 0.27 -21.58 20.07
C ASP A 210 1.57 -21.64 19.24
N GLY A 211 1.44 -21.95 17.95
CA GLY A 211 2.52 -22.02 16.97
C GLY A 211 2.97 -20.67 16.42
N PHE A 212 2.25 -19.57 16.70
CA PHE A 212 2.58 -18.22 16.26
C PHE A 212 3.22 -17.43 17.39
N ALA A 213 4.39 -16.86 17.14
CA ALA A 213 5.05 -15.95 18.06
C ALA A 213 5.87 -14.92 17.30
N VAL A 214 6.02 -13.73 17.87
CA VAL A 214 6.84 -12.66 17.32
C VAL A 214 7.79 -12.21 18.41
N GLU A 215 9.08 -12.11 18.09
CA GLU A 215 10.07 -11.62 19.03
C GLU A 215 10.06 -10.09 19.03
N ALA A 216 9.94 -9.46 20.20
CA ALA A 216 10.10 -8.02 20.31
C ALA A 216 11.52 -7.61 19.86
N ALA A 217 11.62 -6.58 19.03
CA ALA A 217 12.89 -6.08 18.51
C ALA A 217 12.83 -4.58 18.27
N ALA A 218 13.98 -3.91 18.42
CA ALA A 218 14.11 -2.51 18.05
C ALA A 218 14.02 -2.35 16.53
N LEU A 219 13.09 -1.53 16.06
CA LEU A 219 12.91 -1.25 14.64
C LEU A 219 13.83 -0.13 14.17
N PRO A 220 14.29 -0.16 12.90
CA PRO A 220 14.96 0.96 12.27
C PRO A 220 14.07 2.20 12.30
N ARG A 221 14.69 3.36 12.36
CA ARG A 221 13.98 4.64 12.24
C ARG A 221 13.95 5.09 10.79
N ALA A 222 12.85 5.74 10.41
CA ALA A 222 12.78 6.43 9.14
C ALA A 222 13.91 7.48 9.04
N THR A 223 14.37 7.72 7.82
CA THR A 223 15.45 8.65 7.50
C THR A 223 14.96 10.09 7.74
N ASP A 224 15.57 10.82 8.68
CA ASP A 224 15.28 12.26 8.89
C ASP A 224 16.03 13.15 7.88
N VAL A 225 17.27 12.78 7.55
CA VAL A 225 18.12 13.51 6.60
C VAL A 225 18.81 12.52 5.68
N LEU A 226 18.67 12.74 4.36
CA LEU A 226 19.40 12.02 3.33
C LEU A 226 20.54 12.90 2.83
N ALA A 227 21.78 12.41 2.92
CA ALA A 227 22.95 13.05 2.32
C ALA A 227 23.29 12.36 0.99
N VAL A 228 23.33 13.13 -0.09
CA VAL A 228 23.62 12.65 -1.45
C VAL A 228 24.92 13.27 -1.95
N PRO A 229 25.97 12.47 -2.21
CA PRO A 229 27.25 12.98 -2.69
C PRO A 229 27.10 13.83 -3.96
N GLY A 230 27.64 15.05 -3.93
CA GLY A 230 27.61 15.98 -5.07
C GLY A 230 26.29 16.73 -5.27
N PHE A 231 25.24 16.40 -4.51
CA PHE A 231 23.96 17.12 -4.51
C PHE A 231 23.73 17.93 -3.23
N GLY A 232 24.10 17.37 -2.07
CA GLY A 232 23.85 17.98 -0.77
C GLY A 232 22.93 17.12 0.10
N ALA A 233 22.22 17.74 1.03
CA ALA A 233 21.33 17.06 1.97
C ALA A 233 19.86 17.49 1.82
N LEU A 234 18.92 16.57 2.03
CA LEU A 234 17.49 16.84 2.04
C LEU A 234 16.79 16.10 3.18
N ARG A 235 15.56 16.51 3.49
CA ARG A 235 14.65 15.77 4.37
C ARG A 235 13.64 15.02 3.51
N PRO A 236 13.63 13.68 3.52
CA PRO A 236 12.62 12.94 2.79
C PRO A 236 11.26 13.09 3.50
N PRO A 237 10.16 12.68 2.84
CA PRO A 237 8.85 12.63 3.47
C PRO A 237 8.86 11.65 4.66
N PRO A 238 7.88 11.74 5.57
CA PRO A 238 7.75 10.80 6.67
C PRO A 238 7.75 9.34 6.19
N ARG A 239 8.27 8.45 7.05
CA ARG A 239 8.27 6.99 6.88
C ARG A 239 9.13 6.44 5.74
N PHE A 240 9.96 7.26 5.10
CA PHE A 240 10.95 6.77 4.12
C PHE A 240 12.20 6.22 4.81
N TYR A 241 12.68 5.08 4.34
CA TYR A 241 13.88 4.40 4.83
C TYR A 241 14.90 4.29 3.70
N GLU A 242 16.15 4.58 3.99
CA GLU A 242 17.23 4.40 3.02
C GLU A 242 17.45 2.91 2.71
N ALA A 243 17.25 2.54 1.45
CA ALA A 243 17.47 1.17 0.97
C ALA A 243 18.83 1.02 0.28
N SER A 244 19.30 2.09 -0.38
CA SER A 244 20.65 2.22 -0.92
C SER A 244 20.99 3.70 -1.09
N PRO A 245 22.25 4.07 -1.39
CA PRO A 245 22.61 5.47 -1.56
C PRO A 245 21.70 6.17 -2.56
N ALA A 246 21.04 7.24 -2.11
CA ALA A 246 20.08 8.04 -2.88
C ALA A 246 18.78 7.31 -3.32
N LEU A 247 18.45 6.18 -2.69
CA LEU A 247 17.17 5.48 -2.85
C LEU A 247 16.53 5.21 -1.49
N LEU A 248 15.31 5.71 -1.33
CA LEU A 248 14.49 5.46 -0.15
C LEU A 248 13.21 4.74 -0.53
N LEU A 249 12.74 3.89 0.37
CA LEU A 249 11.50 3.13 0.23
C LEU A 249 10.57 3.46 1.38
N ARG A 250 9.27 3.52 1.07
CA ARG A 250 8.19 3.61 2.07
C ARG A 250 7.14 2.56 1.74
N THR A 251 6.68 1.83 2.76
CA THR A 251 5.53 0.93 2.63
C THR A 251 4.35 1.44 3.43
N SER A 252 3.18 1.40 2.83
CA SER A 252 1.94 1.83 3.48
C SER A 252 0.90 0.71 3.55
N PHE A 253 0.88 -0.23 2.60
CA PHE A 253 -0.28 -1.12 2.43
C PHE A 253 0.07 -2.62 2.43
N CYS A 254 0.89 -3.08 1.50
CA CYS A 254 1.40 -4.45 1.48
C CYS A 254 2.75 -4.52 0.75
N VAL A 255 3.42 -5.67 0.79
CA VAL A 255 4.76 -5.86 0.21
C VAL A 255 4.77 -5.82 -1.31
N THR A 256 3.64 -6.10 -1.97
CA THR A 256 3.51 -6.13 -3.44
C THR A 256 3.02 -4.80 -3.99
N ASP A 257 1.96 -4.27 -3.40
CA ASP A 257 1.20 -3.11 -3.86
C ASP A 257 1.05 -2.15 -2.67
N GLY A 258 1.85 -1.09 -2.63
CA GLY A 258 2.00 -0.31 -1.39
C GLY A 258 3.38 0.25 -1.15
N VAL A 259 4.31 0.04 -2.09
CA VAL A 259 5.70 0.49 -1.99
C VAL A 259 5.89 1.72 -2.86
N GLU A 260 6.34 2.79 -2.23
CA GLU A 260 6.75 4.03 -2.87
C GLU A 260 8.27 4.18 -2.82
N ARG A 261 8.83 4.81 -3.85
CA ARG A 261 10.28 4.96 -4.00
C ARG A 261 10.63 6.42 -4.23
N LEU A 262 11.58 6.92 -3.45
CA LEU A 262 12.18 8.23 -3.64
C LEU A 262 13.60 8.06 -4.14
N PHE A 263 13.91 8.62 -5.30
CA PHE A 263 15.25 8.64 -5.89
C PHE A 263 15.79 10.05 -5.94
N VAL A 264 17.11 10.19 -5.78
CA VAL A 264 17.84 11.42 -6.10
C VAL A 264 18.95 11.09 -7.08
N ARG A 265 18.98 11.74 -8.24
CA ARG A 265 19.92 11.38 -9.32
C ARG A 265 20.48 12.61 -10.02
N CYS A 266 21.76 12.54 -10.35
CA CYS A 266 22.35 13.42 -11.35
C CYS A 266 22.01 12.83 -12.73
N GLU A 267 21.37 13.63 -13.59
CA GLU A 267 20.87 13.19 -14.89
C GLU A 267 21.79 13.65 -16.05
N GLY A 268 22.89 14.32 -15.73
CA GLY A 268 23.92 14.69 -16.68
C GLY A 268 25.05 15.51 -16.07
N ASP A 269 26.26 15.36 -16.61
CA ASP A 269 27.44 16.12 -16.17
C ASP A 269 27.59 17.46 -16.89
N ALA A 270 26.88 17.65 -18.01
CA ALA A 270 26.94 18.87 -18.80
C ALA A 270 26.06 19.97 -18.19
N PRO A 271 26.57 21.21 -18.08
CA PRO A 271 25.78 22.33 -17.58
C PRO A 271 24.62 22.65 -18.53
N LEU A 272 23.45 22.90 -17.96
CA LEU A 272 22.23 23.28 -18.65
C LEU A 272 21.87 24.72 -18.32
N ALA A 273 21.48 25.49 -19.34
CA ALA A 273 20.94 26.82 -19.11
C ALA A 273 19.59 26.73 -18.37
N PRO A 274 19.29 27.59 -17.37
CA PRO A 274 18.03 27.52 -16.62
C PRO A 274 16.77 27.53 -17.49
N ALA A 275 16.78 28.31 -18.58
CA ALA A 275 15.67 28.37 -19.54
C ALA A 275 15.45 27.08 -20.34
N ALA A 276 16.42 26.17 -20.36
CA ALA A 276 16.32 24.86 -21.02
C ALA A 276 15.88 23.73 -20.08
N LEU A 277 15.79 23.99 -18.76
CA LEU A 277 15.49 22.97 -17.75
C LEU A 277 14.16 22.28 -18.00
N GLU A 278 13.08 23.03 -18.24
CA GLU A 278 11.75 22.45 -18.38
C GLU A 278 11.66 21.48 -19.56
N ARG A 279 12.18 21.89 -20.71
CA ARG A 279 12.22 21.03 -21.90
C ARG A 279 13.06 19.78 -21.64
N HIS A 280 14.24 19.93 -21.03
CA HIS A 280 15.10 18.81 -20.68
C HIS A 280 14.42 17.84 -19.71
N ALA A 281 13.77 18.37 -18.66
CA ALA A 281 13.03 17.61 -17.68
C ALA A 281 11.93 16.75 -18.31
N VAL A 282 11.13 17.33 -19.20
CA VAL A 282 10.07 16.60 -19.93
C VAL A 282 10.66 15.54 -20.85
N GLU A 283 11.69 15.87 -21.63
CA GLU A 283 12.34 14.95 -22.58
C GLU A 283 12.95 13.74 -21.87
N VAL A 284 13.75 13.97 -20.82
CA VAL A 284 14.41 12.89 -20.07
C VAL A 284 13.40 12.07 -19.29
N THR A 285 12.41 12.71 -18.64
CA THR A 285 11.36 11.99 -17.91
C THR A 285 10.56 11.09 -18.84
N HIS A 286 10.20 11.58 -20.04
CA HIS A 286 9.53 10.78 -21.05
C HIS A 286 10.40 9.60 -21.50
N ALA A 287 11.68 9.84 -21.79
CA ALA A 287 12.60 8.79 -22.22
C ALA A 287 12.76 7.67 -21.18
N ILE A 288 12.92 8.01 -19.90
CA ILE A 288 13.04 7.02 -18.81
C ILE A 288 11.78 6.15 -18.71
N HIS A 289 10.59 6.75 -18.77
CA HIS A 289 9.34 5.99 -18.67
C HIS A 289 9.07 5.15 -19.93
N ALA A 290 9.40 5.66 -21.11
CA ALA A 290 9.31 4.90 -22.35
C ALA A 290 10.27 3.69 -22.36
N GLN A 291 11.51 3.86 -21.87
CA GLN A 291 12.47 2.75 -21.71
C GLN A 291 11.98 1.70 -20.70
N SER A 292 11.24 2.14 -19.68
CA SER A 292 10.58 1.29 -18.70
C SER A 292 9.26 0.67 -19.20
N GLN A 293 8.98 0.76 -20.51
CA GLN A 293 7.81 0.20 -21.17
C GLN A 293 6.47 0.69 -20.60
N VAL A 294 6.43 1.92 -20.09
CA VAL A 294 5.18 2.55 -19.63
C VAL A 294 4.34 2.94 -20.86
N THR A 295 3.11 2.46 -20.92
CA THR A 295 2.14 2.80 -21.97
C THR A 295 1.17 3.88 -21.49
N GLU A 296 0.38 4.44 -22.42
CA GLU A 296 -0.62 5.49 -22.12
C GLU A 296 0.00 6.72 -21.41
N LEU A 297 1.25 7.02 -21.77
CA LEU A 297 2.07 7.99 -21.07
C LEU A 297 1.55 9.42 -21.29
N ALA A 298 1.18 10.08 -20.19
CA ALA A 298 0.76 11.47 -20.14
C ALA A 298 1.67 12.24 -19.18
N LEU A 299 2.25 13.35 -19.65
CA LEU A 299 3.11 14.22 -18.86
C LEU A 299 2.45 15.59 -18.72
N THR A 300 2.47 16.12 -17.51
CA THR A 300 2.17 17.53 -17.24
C THR A 300 3.36 18.15 -16.53
N SER A 301 3.80 19.33 -16.98
CA SER A 301 4.91 20.06 -16.37
C SER A 301 4.48 21.42 -15.87
N ALA A 302 5.12 21.87 -14.80
CA ALA A 302 5.00 23.22 -14.30
C ALA A 302 6.34 23.72 -13.78
N GLN A 303 6.67 24.97 -14.10
CA GLN A 303 7.81 25.62 -13.48
C GLN A 303 7.51 25.95 -12.02
N HIS A 304 8.47 25.65 -11.17
CA HIS A 304 8.44 26.00 -9.76
C HIS A 304 9.64 26.88 -9.41
N ARG A 305 9.49 27.64 -8.33
CA ARG A 305 10.59 28.36 -7.68
C ARG A 305 10.60 27.94 -6.22
N SER A 306 11.35 26.89 -5.90
CA SER A 306 11.54 26.50 -4.50
C SER A 306 12.37 27.52 -3.74
N ARG A 307 13.29 28.20 -4.44
CA ARG A 307 14.26 29.14 -3.88
C ARG A 307 14.42 30.39 -4.74
N PRO A 308 14.76 31.55 -4.15
CA PRO A 308 15.03 32.77 -4.91
C PRO A 308 16.16 32.54 -5.93
N GLY A 309 15.92 32.89 -7.19
CA GLY A 309 16.92 32.80 -8.26
C GLY A 309 17.08 31.41 -8.90
N HIS A 310 16.45 30.37 -8.36
CA HIS A 310 16.45 29.04 -8.97
C HIS A 310 15.20 28.85 -9.84
N VAL A 311 15.40 28.20 -11.00
CA VAL A 311 14.32 27.70 -11.84
C VAL A 311 14.27 26.20 -11.63
N ASP A 312 13.13 25.72 -11.17
CA ASP A 312 12.88 24.30 -10.97
C ASP A 312 11.72 23.87 -11.86
N THR A 313 11.60 22.57 -12.15
CA THR A 313 10.48 22.04 -12.93
C THR A 313 9.93 20.80 -12.27
N LEU A 314 8.62 20.79 -12.01
CA LEU A 314 7.90 19.59 -11.60
C LEU A 314 7.27 18.96 -12.84
N VAL A 315 7.42 17.66 -12.98
CA VAL A 315 6.80 16.84 -14.02
C VAL A 315 5.97 15.76 -13.33
N ILE A 316 4.67 15.72 -13.60
CA ILE A 316 3.79 14.63 -13.21
C ILE A 316 3.65 13.68 -14.39
N VAL A 317 3.81 12.39 -14.10
CA VAL A 317 3.75 11.31 -15.08
C VAL A 317 2.61 10.39 -14.70
N GLU A 318 1.68 10.21 -15.63
CA GLU A 318 0.62 9.20 -15.54
C GLU A 318 0.76 8.22 -16.69
N GLY A 319 0.41 6.97 -16.45
CA GLY A 319 0.44 5.93 -17.47
C GLY A 319 0.17 4.55 -16.88
N ARG A 320 0.52 3.52 -17.63
CA ARG A 320 0.35 2.11 -17.24
C ARG A 320 1.70 1.38 -17.35
N GLY A 321 2.18 0.88 -16.20
CA GLY A 321 3.37 0.04 -16.12
C GLY A 321 3.00 -1.44 -15.97
N HIS A 322 4.00 -2.28 -15.68
CA HIS A 322 3.82 -3.73 -15.51
C HIS A 322 2.83 -4.11 -14.39
N TYR A 323 2.70 -3.27 -13.37
CA TYR A 323 1.84 -3.49 -12.19
C TYR A 323 0.53 -2.68 -12.24
N GLY A 324 0.15 -2.17 -13.41
CA GLY A 324 -1.09 -1.40 -13.59
C GLY A 324 -0.85 0.11 -13.71
N ARG A 325 -1.87 0.92 -13.40
CA ARG A 325 -1.76 2.38 -13.47
C ARG A 325 -0.70 2.91 -12.49
N LEU A 326 0.18 3.77 -12.99
CA LEU A 326 1.19 4.45 -12.20
C LEU A 326 0.96 5.96 -12.21
N ARG A 327 1.43 6.59 -11.15
CA ARG A 327 1.50 8.04 -11.04
C ARG A 327 2.79 8.40 -10.34
N ASN A 328 3.69 9.05 -11.08
CA ASN A 328 4.99 9.46 -10.57
C ASN A 328 5.08 10.98 -10.57
N ALA A 329 5.87 11.53 -9.66
CA ALA A 329 6.25 12.93 -9.68
C ALA A 329 7.77 13.02 -9.78
N VAL A 330 8.27 13.91 -10.62
CA VAL A 330 9.70 14.15 -10.82
C VAL A 330 9.97 15.63 -10.72
N TYR A 331 10.80 16.01 -9.75
CA TYR A 331 11.22 17.38 -9.51
C TYR A 331 12.63 17.57 -10.03
N TRP A 332 12.81 18.54 -10.91
CA TRP A 332 14.05 18.85 -11.59
C TRP A 332 14.61 20.17 -11.11
N THR A 333 15.90 20.19 -10.85
CA THR A 333 16.63 21.39 -10.43
C THR A 333 18.05 21.38 -10.99
N LEU A 334 18.76 22.49 -10.82
CA LEU A 334 20.15 22.66 -11.21
C LEU A 334 21.00 22.88 -9.96
N ASP A 335 22.17 22.24 -9.89
CA ASP A 335 23.18 22.60 -8.90
C ASP A 335 23.94 23.88 -9.29
N ASP A 336 24.90 24.29 -8.45
CA ASP A 336 25.69 25.51 -8.65
C ASP A 336 26.56 25.46 -9.93
N ALA A 337 26.86 24.26 -10.42
CA ALA A 337 27.58 24.04 -11.67
C ALA A 337 26.64 23.99 -12.88
N GLY A 338 25.32 24.12 -12.67
CA GLY A 338 24.30 24.02 -13.71
C GLY A 338 24.01 22.59 -14.14
N ARG A 339 24.40 21.56 -13.38
CA ARG A 339 24.11 20.17 -13.71
C ARG A 339 22.67 19.81 -13.31
N PRO A 340 21.92 19.08 -14.14
CA PRO A 340 20.55 18.68 -13.85
C PRO A 340 20.49 17.55 -12.83
N TRP A 341 19.70 17.77 -11.78
CA TRP A 341 19.35 16.78 -10.77
C TRP A 341 17.85 16.52 -10.78
N SER A 342 17.48 15.25 -10.59
CA SER A 342 16.10 14.82 -10.43
C SER A 342 15.86 14.26 -9.02
N LEU A 343 14.73 14.63 -8.42
CA LEU A 343 14.12 13.93 -7.29
C LEU A 343 12.87 13.24 -7.83
N SER A 344 12.79 11.92 -7.73
CA SER A 344 11.68 11.15 -8.30
C SER A 344 10.93 10.39 -7.22
N LEU A 345 9.63 10.64 -7.08
CA LEU A 345 8.74 9.88 -6.21
C LEU A 345 7.84 8.97 -7.05
N THR A 346 8.13 7.67 -7.07
CA THR A 346 7.47 6.69 -7.93
C THR A 346 6.65 5.66 -7.15
N GLY A 347 5.56 5.18 -7.76
CA GLY A 347 4.62 4.25 -7.13
C GLY A 347 3.43 3.94 -8.03
N SER A 348 2.44 3.25 -7.47
CA SER A 348 1.14 3.10 -8.15
C SER A 348 0.39 4.43 -8.20
N ALA A 349 -0.65 4.50 -9.03
CA ALA A 349 -1.53 5.67 -9.09
C ALA A 349 -2.50 5.78 -7.89
N ALA A 350 -2.22 5.09 -6.79
CA ALA A 350 -3.05 5.14 -5.59
C ALA A 350 -3.05 6.52 -4.94
N ILE A 351 -1.87 7.14 -4.81
CA ILE A 351 -1.75 8.48 -4.25
C ILE A 351 -2.15 9.52 -5.32
N PRO A 352 -2.99 10.51 -4.97
CA PRO A 352 -3.34 11.62 -5.86
C PRO A 352 -2.13 12.40 -6.38
N ALA A 353 -2.28 13.01 -7.56
CA ALA A 353 -1.20 13.74 -8.24
C ALA A 353 -0.72 14.95 -7.46
N ASP A 354 -1.67 15.71 -6.92
CA ASP A 354 -1.47 16.92 -6.14
C ASP A 354 -0.81 16.62 -4.79
N GLU A 355 -1.21 15.54 -4.11
CA GLU A 355 -0.55 15.09 -2.88
C GLU A 355 0.90 14.68 -3.14
N ARG A 356 1.15 13.88 -4.18
CA ARG A 356 2.49 13.43 -4.57
C ARG A 356 3.37 14.62 -5.00
N ALA A 357 2.80 15.57 -5.73
CA ALA A 357 3.45 16.82 -6.12
C ALA A 357 3.85 17.65 -4.89
N ALA A 358 2.92 17.84 -3.96
CA ALA A 358 3.15 18.62 -2.75
C ALA A 358 4.26 18.00 -1.90
N GLU A 359 4.22 16.68 -1.70
CA GLU A 359 5.24 15.95 -0.96
C GLU A 359 6.63 16.17 -1.56
N LEU A 360 6.77 16.03 -2.88
CA LEU A 360 8.06 16.20 -3.55
C LEU A 360 8.56 17.66 -3.56
N VAL A 361 7.64 18.63 -3.62
CA VAL A 361 7.97 20.06 -3.48
C VAL A 361 8.50 20.37 -2.07
N GLU A 362 7.92 19.77 -1.02
CA GLU A 362 8.42 19.93 0.35
C GLU A 362 9.83 19.32 0.51
N VAL A 363 10.08 18.15 -0.10
CA VAL A 363 11.42 17.57 -0.15
C VAL A 363 12.41 18.54 -0.79
N ALA A 364 12.06 19.10 -1.96
CA ALA A 364 12.91 20.05 -2.66
C ALA A 364 13.16 21.33 -1.85
N ARG A 365 12.16 21.84 -1.11
CA ARG A 365 12.30 23.00 -0.21
C ARG A 365 13.28 22.75 0.94
N SER A 366 13.41 21.49 1.37
CA SER A 366 14.34 21.11 2.44
C SER A 366 15.80 20.99 1.98
N TRP A 367 16.06 21.02 0.66
CA TRP A 367 17.37 20.80 0.08
C TRP A 367 18.40 21.86 0.52
N ARG A 368 19.55 21.38 0.98
CA ARG A 368 20.74 22.13 1.35
C ARG A 368 21.90 21.65 0.48
N PRO A 369 22.31 22.42 -0.55
CA PRO A 369 23.40 22.05 -1.45
C PRO A 369 24.73 21.81 -0.73
#